data_AF-A0A6I7FC97-F1
#
_entry.id   AF-A0A6I7FC97-F1
#
_cell.length_a   1.000
_cell.length_b   1.000
_cell.length_c   1.000
_cell.angle_alpha   90.00
_cell.angle_beta   90.00
_cell.angle_gamma   90.00
#
_symmetry.space_group_name_H-M   'P 1'
#
loop_
_entity.id
_entity.type
_entity.pdbx_description
1 polymer ?
#
loop_
_entity_poly.entity_id
_entity_poly.type
_entity_poly.pdbx_seq_one_letter_code
_entity_poly.pdbx_strand_id
1 'polypeptide(L)'
;MRKKAIWIGILFLLLVIGGSIYNGFNGNPLSRALAEKKLLSYLEETYPERHLQIKNSFYNFKYAEYVFHISNPTDKRTDELIFTVKGFIHPEVTEDGIIEAEHQKTAARISGEAAEEMKKHLDEALENVMRVQVDLSGNKPFKKNSKWNKAMKQEQTVAVSVTLNSGRGGKEEFYQQAKAVRERLMGYRYDKLDITGMGLDGEGRPGYVKYSVWIENGKDTALQEVQVLANHEK
;
A
#
# COMPACT_ATOMS: atom_id res chain seq x y z
N MET A 1 3.98 2.75 -62.43
CA MET A 1 4.83 2.03 -61.45
C MET A 1 5.17 2.88 -60.23
N ARG A 2 5.65 4.13 -60.38
CA ARG A 2 6.00 5.03 -59.24
C ARG A 2 4.91 5.26 -58.18
N LYS A 3 3.66 5.49 -58.59
CA LYS A 3 2.53 5.68 -57.64
C LYS A 3 2.25 4.43 -56.78
N LYS A 4 2.38 3.22 -57.36
CA LYS A 4 2.20 1.96 -56.62
C LYS A 4 3.30 1.74 -55.57
N ALA A 5 4.55 2.09 -55.91
CA ALA A 5 5.68 2.04 -54.98
C ALA A 5 5.51 3.01 -53.79
N ILE A 6 4.98 4.22 -54.04
CA ILE A 6 4.66 5.19 -52.97
C ILE A 6 3.59 4.62 -52.03
N TRP A 7 2.51 4.04 -52.55
CA TRP A 7 1.47 3.43 -51.72
C TRP A 7 1.99 2.22 -50.92
N ILE A 8 2.86 1.39 -51.50
CA ILE A 8 3.53 0.30 -50.78
C ILE A 8 4.41 0.85 -49.66
N GLY A 9 5.17 1.93 -49.91
CA GLY A 9 5.99 2.59 -48.90
C GLY A 9 5.16 3.16 -47.75
N ILE A 10 4.02 3.81 -48.04
CA ILE A 10 3.10 4.32 -47.03
C ILE A 10 2.50 3.17 -46.21
N LEU A 11 2.06 2.09 -46.87
CA LEU A 11 1.52 0.91 -46.17
C LEU A 11 2.56 0.29 -45.24
N PHE A 12 3.81 0.16 -45.70
CA PHE A 12 4.90 -0.37 -44.88
C PHE A 12 5.17 0.54 -43.67
N LEU A 13 5.20 1.86 -43.86
CA LEU A 13 5.38 2.82 -42.78
C LEU A 13 4.24 2.71 -41.74
N LEU A 14 3.00 2.60 -42.19
CA LEU A 14 1.84 2.42 -41.31
C LEU A 14 1.92 1.10 -40.53
N LEU A 15 2.38 0.02 -41.15
CA LEU A 15 2.59 -1.26 -40.47
C LEU A 15 3.70 -1.17 -39.42
N VAL A 16 4.80 -0.48 -39.72
CA VAL A 16 5.91 -0.29 -38.76
C VAL A 16 5.45 0.57 -37.58
N ILE A 17 4.76 1.68 -37.83
CA ILE A 17 4.23 2.57 -36.77
C ILE A 17 3.17 1.82 -35.94
N GLY A 18 2.20 1.19 -36.60
CA GLY A 18 1.14 0.43 -35.94
C GLY A 18 1.69 -0.71 -35.09
N GLY A 19 2.66 -1.46 -35.63
CA GLY A 19 3.36 -2.51 -34.88
C GLY A 19 4.16 -1.97 -33.69
N SER A 20 4.82 -0.82 -33.86
CA SER A 20 5.58 -0.16 -32.78
C SER A 20 4.65 0.31 -31.65
N ILE A 21 3.51 0.91 -31.99
CA ILE A 21 2.49 1.31 -31.01
C ILE A 21 1.92 0.08 -30.30
N TYR A 22 1.55 -0.97 -31.06
CA TYR A 22 1.02 -2.20 -30.48
C TYR A 22 2.01 -2.83 -29.48
N ASN A 23 3.29 -2.93 -29.85
CA ASN A 23 4.34 -3.42 -28.97
C ASN A 23 4.56 -2.51 -27.76
N GLY A 24 4.41 -1.20 -27.92
CA GLY A 24 4.50 -0.25 -26.82
C GLY A 24 3.43 -0.45 -25.73
N PHE A 25 2.24 -0.94 -26.11
CA PHE A 25 1.14 -1.21 -25.17
C PHE A 25 1.07 -2.68 -24.70
N ASN A 26 1.49 -3.64 -25.52
CA ASN A 26 1.32 -5.08 -25.24
C ASN A 26 2.65 -5.79 -24.91
N GLY A 27 3.77 -5.09 -25.06
CA GLY A 27 5.11 -5.65 -24.92
C GLY A 27 5.55 -6.39 -26.17
N ASN A 28 6.86 -6.60 -26.31
CA ASN A 28 7.44 -7.39 -27.39
C ASN A 28 7.49 -8.88 -27.01
N PRO A 29 6.95 -9.81 -27.82
CA PRO A 29 7.06 -11.25 -27.57
C PRO A 29 8.49 -11.75 -27.29
N LEU A 30 9.49 -11.19 -27.99
CA LEU A 30 10.89 -11.56 -27.78
C LEU A 30 11.40 -11.14 -26.40
N SER A 31 11.11 -9.91 -26.00
CA SER A 31 11.49 -9.39 -24.67
C SER A 31 10.79 -10.13 -23.55
N ARG A 32 9.54 -10.53 -23.76
CA ARG A 32 8.80 -11.39 -22.82
C ARG A 32 9.53 -12.71 -22.61
N ALA A 33 9.95 -13.39 -23.68
CA ALA A 33 10.66 -14.66 -23.58
C ALA A 33 12.01 -14.53 -22.86
N LEU A 34 12.73 -13.42 -23.08
CA LEU A 34 13.97 -13.13 -22.35
C LEU A 34 13.71 -12.87 -20.86
N ALA A 35 12.67 -12.09 -20.54
CA ALA A 35 12.27 -11.80 -19.17
C ALA A 35 11.84 -13.07 -18.41
N GLU A 36 11.07 -13.93 -19.06
CA GLU A 36 10.65 -15.23 -18.52
C GLU A 36 11.84 -16.12 -18.23
N LYS A 37 12.76 -16.27 -19.20
CA LYS A 37 13.99 -17.05 -18.99
C LYS A 37 14.83 -16.49 -17.84
N LYS A 38 14.98 -15.17 -17.76
CA LYS A 38 15.72 -14.53 -16.66
C LYS A 38 15.08 -14.80 -15.31
N LEU A 39 13.75 -14.71 -15.22
CA LEU A 39 13.03 -14.99 -13.99
C LEU A 39 13.19 -16.45 -13.56
N LEU A 40 13.03 -17.40 -14.47
CA LEU A 40 13.22 -18.82 -14.16
C LEU A 40 14.63 -19.09 -13.63
N SER A 41 15.67 -18.58 -14.29
CA SER A 41 17.05 -18.72 -13.80
C SER A 41 17.24 -18.08 -12.42
N TYR A 42 16.67 -16.89 -12.19
CA TYR A 42 16.72 -16.24 -10.88
C TYR A 42 16.04 -17.07 -9.78
N LEU A 43 14.87 -17.65 -10.07
CA LEU A 43 14.14 -18.49 -9.11
C LEU A 43 14.89 -19.78 -8.80
N GLU A 44 15.50 -20.42 -9.80
CA GLU A 44 16.32 -21.62 -9.63
C GLU A 44 17.58 -21.33 -8.81
N GLU A 45 18.25 -20.19 -9.06
CA GLU A 45 19.46 -19.79 -8.35
C GLU A 45 19.17 -19.34 -6.90
N THR A 46 18.09 -18.59 -6.69
CA THR A 46 17.80 -17.91 -5.41
C THR A 46 16.91 -18.74 -4.49
N TYR A 47 15.99 -19.53 -5.06
CA TYR A 47 14.98 -20.29 -4.32
C TYR A 47 14.82 -21.74 -4.84
N PRO A 48 15.91 -22.53 -4.97
CA PRO A 48 15.87 -23.85 -5.60
C PRO A 48 14.86 -24.82 -4.95
N GLU A 49 14.71 -24.73 -3.62
CA GLU A 49 13.86 -25.63 -2.82
C GLU A 49 12.35 -25.27 -2.89
N ARG A 50 11.97 -24.13 -3.48
CA ARG A 50 10.58 -23.67 -3.46
C ARG A 50 9.75 -24.17 -4.65
N HIS A 51 10.37 -24.84 -5.62
CA HIS A 51 9.71 -25.43 -6.81
C HIS A 51 8.65 -24.51 -7.45
N LEU A 52 9.01 -23.24 -7.61
CA LEU A 52 8.09 -22.19 -8.06
C LEU A 52 7.83 -22.29 -9.57
N GLN A 53 6.60 -21.99 -9.99
CA GLN A 53 6.20 -22.02 -11.39
C GLN A 53 5.48 -20.73 -11.80
N ILE A 54 5.70 -20.32 -13.05
CA ILE A 54 4.99 -19.20 -13.66
C ILE A 54 3.58 -19.66 -14.02
N LYS A 55 2.57 -19.00 -13.46
CA LYS A 55 1.15 -19.26 -13.74
C LYS A 55 0.67 -18.41 -14.92
N ASN A 56 0.98 -17.12 -14.89
CA ASN A 56 0.66 -16.17 -15.94
C ASN A 56 1.63 -14.98 -15.91
N SER A 57 1.56 -14.15 -16.95
CA SER A 57 2.34 -12.92 -17.03
C SER A 57 1.63 -11.90 -17.91
N PHE A 58 1.83 -10.62 -17.65
CA PHE A 58 1.37 -9.54 -18.50
C PHE A 58 2.42 -8.43 -18.62
N TYR A 59 2.26 -7.58 -19.63
CA TYR A 59 3.12 -6.41 -19.81
C TYR A 59 2.47 -5.18 -19.18
N ASN A 60 3.22 -4.50 -18.33
CA ASN A 60 2.81 -3.24 -17.74
C ASN A 60 3.43 -2.08 -18.54
N PHE A 61 2.65 -1.52 -19.47
CA PHE A 61 3.11 -0.44 -20.35
C PHE A 61 3.49 0.83 -19.59
N LYS A 62 2.90 1.09 -18.41
CA LYS A 62 3.16 2.30 -17.62
C LYS A 62 4.60 2.34 -17.12
N TYR A 63 5.14 1.19 -16.74
CA TYR A 63 6.49 1.06 -16.18
C TYR A 63 7.47 0.35 -17.13
N ALA A 64 6.97 -0.09 -18.29
CA ALA A 64 7.70 -0.82 -19.33
C ALA A 64 8.40 -2.08 -18.79
N GLU A 65 7.60 -2.93 -18.14
CA GLU A 65 8.07 -4.13 -17.44
C GLU A 65 7.12 -5.32 -17.63
N TYR A 66 7.62 -6.52 -17.40
CA TYR A 66 6.82 -7.73 -17.38
C TYR A 66 6.56 -8.14 -15.94
N VAL A 67 5.27 -8.32 -15.63
CA VAL A 67 4.81 -8.77 -14.33
C VAL A 67 4.46 -10.25 -14.47
N PHE A 68 5.03 -11.07 -13.60
CA PHE A 68 4.86 -12.51 -13.57
C PHE A 68 4.18 -12.92 -12.27
N HIS A 69 3.16 -13.74 -12.40
CA HIS A 69 2.50 -14.34 -11.26
C HIS A 69 3.03 -15.75 -11.06
N ILE A 70 3.57 -15.98 -9.87
CA ILE A 70 4.27 -17.19 -9.50
C ILE A 70 3.49 -17.90 -8.40
N SER A 71 3.40 -19.22 -8.49
CA SER A 71 2.82 -20.03 -7.42
C SER A 71 3.65 -21.29 -7.19
N ASN A 72 3.46 -21.90 -6.03
CA ASN A 72 3.95 -23.24 -5.78
C ASN A 72 2.85 -24.25 -6.16
N PRO A 73 3.06 -25.12 -7.15
CA PRO A 73 2.05 -26.11 -7.56
C PRO A 73 1.73 -27.13 -6.46
N THR A 74 2.66 -27.35 -5.53
CA THR A 74 2.50 -28.29 -4.40
C THR A 74 1.83 -27.66 -3.19
N ASP A 75 1.82 -26.33 -3.08
CA ASP A 75 1.19 -25.61 -1.98
C ASP A 75 0.13 -24.63 -2.50
N LYS A 76 -1.10 -25.16 -2.62
CA LYS A 76 -2.30 -24.41 -3.02
C LYS A 76 -2.73 -23.35 -2.00
N ARG A 77 -2.11 -23.26 -0.83
CA ARG A 77 -2.40 -22.25 0.19
C ARG A 77 -1.49 -21.04 0.10
N THR A 78 -0.41 -21.12 -0.68
CA THR A 78 0.47 -19.96 -0.90
C THR A 78 -0.24 -18.93 -1.76
N ASP A 79 -0.32 -17.70 -1.27
CA ASP A 79 -0.75 -16.56 -2.07
C ASP A 79 0.10 -16.44 -3.35
N GLU A 80 -0.51 -15.93 -4.42
CA GLU A 80 0.15 -15.72 -5.70
C GLU A 80 1.24 -14.64 -5.54
N LEU A 81 2.49 -15.02 -5.76
CA LEU A 81 3.64 -14.13 -5.62
C LEU A 81 3.83 -13.35 -6.91
N ILE A 82 4.06 -12.05 -6.79
CA ILE A 82 4.26 -11.17 -7.95
C ILE A 82 5.75 -10.87 -8.09
N PHE A 83 6.30 -11.12 -9.28
CA PHE A 83 7.66 -10.77 -9.65
C PHE A 83 7.64 -9.82 -10.83
N THR A 84 8.51 -8.83 -10.81
CA THR A 84 8.63 -7.84 -11.89
C THR A 84 10.00 -7.96 -12.53
N VAL A 85 10.02 -8.01 -13.86
CA VAL A 85 11.23 -8.09 -14.66
C VAL A 85 11.26 -6.95 -15.66
N LYS A 86 12.35 -6.20 -15.68
CA LYS A 86 12.50 -5.00 -16.51
C LYS A 86 13.76 -5.08 -17.36
N GLY A 87 13.66 -4.58 -18.59
CA GLY A 87 14.77 -4.51 -19.54
C GLY A 87 14.47 -5.22 -20.87
N PHE A 88 15.03 -4.69 -21.95
CA PHE A 88 14.78 -5.17 -23.31
C PHE A 88 15.78 -6.26 -23.75
N ILE A 89 17.08 -6.01 -23.56
CA ILE A 89 18.18 -6.89 -23.99
C ILE A 89 18.74 -7.69 -22.81
N HIS A 90 18.93 -7.02 -21.68
CA HIS A 90 19.40 -7.60 -20.42
C HIS A 90 18.32 -7.39 -19.37
N PRO A 91 17.27 -8.24 -19.35
CA PRO A 91 16.25 -8.14 -18.32
C PRO A 91 16.84 -8.45 -16.95
N GLU A 92 16.30 -7.79 -15.93
CA GLU A 92 16.65 -7.98 -14.53
C GLU A 92 15.38 -8.06 -13.68
N VAL A 93 15.42 -8.89 -12.63
CA VAL A 93 14.34 -8.97 -11.65
C VAL A 93 14.42 -7.72 -10.78
N THR A 94 13.42 -6.85 -10.87
CA THR A 94 13.37 -5.58 -10.14
C THR A 94 12.48 -5.66 -8.92
N GLU A 95 11.52 -6.58 -8.90
CA GLU A 95 10.68 -6.84 -7.72
C GLU A 95 10.61 -8.34 -7.48
N ASP A 96 10.86 -8.72 -6.23
CA ASP A 96 10.82 -10.08 -5.75
C ASP A 96 9.64 -10.25 -4.79
N GLY A 97 8.65 -11.03 -5.22
CA GLY A 97 7.41 -11.22 -4.46
C GLY A 97 7.61 -11.92 -3.12
N ILE A 98 8.68 -12.71 -2.95
CA ILE A 98 8.99 -13.35 -1.66
C ILE A 98 9.54 -12.30 -0.69
N ILE A 99 10.48 -11.49 -1.16
CA ILE A 99 11.05 -10.42 -0.33
C ILE A 99 9.96 -9.41 0.05
N GLU A 100 9.09 -9.05 -0.90
CA GLU A 100 8.00 -8.11 -0.66
C GLU A 100 6.96 -8.69 0.32
N ALA A 101 6.57 -9.96 0.17
CA ALA A 101 5.68 -10.60 1.14
C ALA A 101 6.29 -10.67 2.55
N GLU A 102 7.59 -10.96 2.67
CA GLU A 102 8.29 -10.93 3.96
C GLU A 102 8.36 -9.50 4.53
N HIS A 103 8.58 -8.50 3.68
CA HIS A 103 8.58 -7.09 4.07
C HIS A 103 7.21 -6.67 4.61
N GLN A 104 6.13 -6.92 3.87
CA GLN A 104 4.77 -6.59 4.29
C GLN A 104 4.39 -7.28 5.60
N LYS A 105 4.72 -8.56 5.76
CA LYS A 105 4.49 -9.28 7.03
C LYS A 105 5.25 -8.65 8.20
N THR A 106 6.50 -8.23 7.95
CA THR A 106 7.33 -7.57 8.98
C THR A 106 6.78 -6.19 9.32
N ALA A 107 6.43 -5.39 8.32
CA ALA A 107 5.83 -4.07 8.48
C ALA A 107 4.50 -4.16 9.25
N ALA A 108 3.61 -5.09 8.88
CA ALA A 108 2.34 -5.33 9.56
C ALA A 108 2.52 -5.68 11.05
N ARG A 109 3.51 -6.52 11.37
CA ARG A 109 3.83 -6.84 12.77
C ARG A 109 4.30 -5.60 13.54
N ILE A 110 5.26 -4.85 13.00
CA ILE A 110 5.79 -3.63 13.65
C ILE A 110 4.69 -2.57 13.79
N SER A 111 3.83 -2.43 12.78
CA SER A 111 2.62 -1.61 12.81
C SER A 111 1.69 -1.98 13.96
N GLY A 112 1.48 -3.29 14.20
CA GLY A 112 0.73 -3.78 15.35
C GLY A 112 1.37 -3.39 16.69
N GLU A 113 2.68 -3.61 16.83
CA GLU A 113 3.44 -3.23 18.03
C GLU A 113 3.37 -1.72 18.30
N ALA A 114 3.48 -0.89 17.26
CA ALA A 114 3.35 0.57 17.36
C ALA A 114 1.92 1.00 17.75
N ALA A 115 0.90 0.37 17.14
CA ALA A 115 -0.50 0.65 17.44
C ALA A 115 -0.86 0.29 18.88
N GLU A 116 -0.37 -0.84 19.40
CA GLU A 116 -0.58 -1.24 20.80
C GLU A 116 0.05 -0.24 21.77
N GLU A 117 1.26 0.22 21.49
CA GLU A 117 1.95 1.22 22.32
C GLU A 117 1.21 2.57 22.30
N MET A 118 0.85 3.07 21.11
CA MET A 118 0.08 4.30 20.97
C MET A 118 -1.28 4.21 21.65
N LYS A 119 -1.98 3.07 21.52
CA LYS A 119 -3.25 2.85 22.20
C LYS A 119 -3.10 2.94 23.71
N LYS A 120 -2.08 2.30 24.30
CA LYS A 120 -1.83 2.39 25.75
C LYS A 120 -1.65 3.84 26.21
N HIS A 121 -0.87 4.64 25.48
CA HIS A 121 -0.68 6.06 25.81
C HIS A 121 -1.96 6.89 25.69
N LEU A 122 -2.84 6.54 24.75
CA LEU A 122 -4.13 7.22 24.57
C LEU A 122 -5.13 6.81 25.65
N ASP A 123 -5.17 5.53 26.03
CA ASP A 123 -6.04 4.99 27.08
C ASP A 123 -5.76 5.63 28.45
N GLU A 124 -4.55 6.16 28.69
CA GLU A 124 -4.21 6.94 29.90
C GLU A 124 -4.94 8.29 29.99
N ALA A 125 -5.44 8.81 28.86
CA ALA A 125 -6.05 10.14 28.77
C ALA A 125 -7.51 10.10 28.33
N LEU A 126 -7.93 9.04 27.64
CA LEU A 126 -9.22 8.92 26.98
C LEU A 126 -9.80 7.52 27.21
N GLU A 127 -10.91 7.44 27.93
CA GLU A 127 -11.59 6.17 28.21
C GLU A 127 -12.33 5.60 26.98
N ASN A 128 -12.52 6.42 25.93
CA ASN A 128 -13.35 6.09 24.78
C ASN A 128 -12.56 5.67 23.53
N VAL A 129 -11.28 5.33 23.65
CA VAL A 129 -10.45 4.87 22.53
C VAL A 129 -10.84 3.44 22.13
N MET A 130 -11.43 3.29 20.95
CA MET A 130 -11.85 1.99 20.43
C MET A 130 -10.72 1.27 19.71
N ARG A 131 -10.00 1.99 18.85
CA ARG A 131 -9.00 1.40 17.96
C ARG A 131 -7.91 2.40 17.62
N VAL A 132 -6.69 1.89 17.51
CA VAL A 132 -5.56 2.58 16.89
C VAL A 132 -5.01 1.68 15.80
N GLN A 133 -4.72 2.26 14.64
CA GLN A 133 -4.03 1.62 13.53
C GLN A 133 -2.83 2.45 13.16
N VAL A 134 -1.74 1.77 12.84
CA VAL A 134 -0.51 2.37 12.35
C VAL A 134 -0.14 1.67 11.05
N ASP A 135 0.17 2.43 10.01
CA ASP A 135 0.63 1.91 8.73
C ASP A 135 2.08 2.36 8.47
N LEU A 136 2.94 1.36 8.26
CA LEU A 136 4.36 1.50 7.95
C LEU A 136 4.70 0.98 6.53
N SER A 137 3.71 0.56 5.75
CA SER A 137 3.90 -0.19 4.51
C SER A 137 4.63 0.60 3.41
N GLY A 138 4.64 1.93 3.49
CA GLY A 138 5.35 2.82 2.55
C GLY A 138 6.82 3.08 2.90
N ASN A 139 7.34 2.52 4.00
CA ASN A 139 8.71 2.74 4.44
C ASN A 139 9.72 1.77 3.81
N LYS A 140 11.00 2.07 3.99
CA LYS A 140 12.09 1.20 3.53
C LYS A 140 11.97 -0.20 4.17
N PRO A 141 12.41 -1.26 3.46
CA PRO A 141 12.37 -2.62 3.97
C PRO A 141 12.95 -2.77 5.39
N PHE A 142 12.13 -3.30 6.30
CA PHE A 142 12.57 -3.65 7.64
C PHE A 142 13.34 -4.97 7.64
N LYS A 143 14.31 -5.10 8.56
CA LYS A 143 14.89 -6.42 8.83
C LYS A 143 13.81 -7.33 9.42
N LYS A 144 13.72 -8.57 8.94
CA LYS A 144 12.70 -9.58 9.30
C LYS A 144 12.35 -9.66 10.80
N ASN A 145 13.37 -9.55 11.66
CA ASN A 145 13.24 -9.69 13.11
C ASN A 145 13.25 -8.35 13.87
N SER A 146 13.20 -7.21 13.18
CA SER A 146 13.16 -5.90 13.83
C SER A 146 11.89 -5.73 14.66
N LYS A 147 12.02 -5.13 15.84
CA LYS A 147 10.88 -4.77 16.69
C LYS A 147 10.69 -3.27 16.73
N TRP A 148 9.45 -2.84 16.96
CA TRP A 148 9.16 -1.46 17.30
C TRP A 148 10.03 -1.00 18.46
N ASN A 149 10.66 0.15 18.29
CA ASN A 149 11.62 0.68 19.26
C ASN A 149 11.70 2.21 19.17
N LYS A 150 12.41 2.82 20.12
CA LYS A 150 12.52 4.27 20.24
C LYS A 150 13.15 4.96 19.02
N ALA A 151 14.12 4.34 18.34
CA ALA A 151 14.72 4.92 17.13
C ALA A 151 13.69 4.97 15.99
N MET A 152 12.90 3.90 15.82
CA MET A 152 11.85 3.87 14.81
C MET A 152 10.78 4.95 15.02
N LYS A 153 10.45 5.30 16.26
CA LYS A 153 9.52 6.41 16.59
C LYS A 153 9.95 7.75 15.99
N GLN A 154 11.26 7.95 15.84
CA GLN A 154 11.87 9.21 15.43
C GLN A 154 12.25 9.22 13.95
N GLU A 155 12.64 8.07 13.41
CA GLU A 155 13.15 7.94 12.05
C GLU A 155 12.06 7.61 11.03
N GLN A 156 11.08 6.79 11.41
CA GLN A 156 10.03 6.35 10.51
C GLN A 156 8.87 7.33 10.55
N THR A 157 8.35 7.65 9.37
CA THR A 157 7.08 8.36 9.25
C THR A 157 5.96 7.32 9.20
N VAL A 158 4.94 7.47 10.05
CA VAL A 158 3.77 6.57 10.10
C VAL A 158 2.49 7.28 9.68
N ALA A 159 1.58 6.56 9.03
CA ALA A 159 0.19 6.97 8.96
C ALA A 159 -0.57 6.37 10.15
N VAL A 160 -1.30 7.20 10.89
CA VAL A 160 -2.02 6.80 12.11
C VAL A 160 -3.51 7.04 11.92
N SER A 161 -4.31 6.06 12.32
CA SER A 161 -5.76 6.20 12.41
C SER A 161 -6.24 5.85 13.82
N VAL A 162 -7.00 6.75 14.43
CA VAL A 162 -7.58 6.58 15.76
C VAL A 162 -9.10 6.62 15.65
N THR A 163 -9.76 5.62 16.23
CA THR A 163 -11.22 5.56 16.33
C THR A 163 -11.63 5.71 17.77
N LEU A 164 -12.48 6.71 18.02
CA LEU A 164 -13.06 7.02 19.32
C LEU A 164 -14.55 6.64 19.33
N ASN A 165 -15.06 6.26 20.49
CA ASN A 165 -16.50 6.17 20.73
C ASN A 165 -17.01 7.55 21.13
N SER A 166 -17.59 8.28 20.17
CA SER A 166 -18.18 9.61 20.43
C SER A 166 -19.61 9.53 20.93
N GLY A 167 -20.25 8.36 20.87
CA GLY A 167 -21.59 8.14 21.39
C GLY A 167 -22.60 9.21 20.96
N ARG A 168 -23.27 9.80 21.95
CA ARG A 168 -24.17 10.96 21.77
C ARG A 168 -23.47 12.32 21.84
N GLY A 169 -22.16 12.34 22.07
CA GLY A 169 -21.33 13.54 22.23
C GLY A 169 -21.39 14.49 21.03
N GLY A 170 -21.21 15.78 21.34
CA GLY A 170 -21.25 16.88 20.39
C GLY A 170 -19.95 17.02 19.59
N LYS A 171 -19.97 17.90 18.57
CA LYS A 171 -18.81 18.20 17.73
C LYS A 171 -17.66 18.80 18.55
N GLU A 172 -17.98 19.69 19.48
CA GLU A 172 -17.02 20.36 20.36
C GLU A 172 -16.32 19.37 21.28
N GLU A 173 -17.04 18.39 21.81
CA GLU A 173 -16.47 17.34 22.66
C GLU A 173 -15.50 16.47 21.86
N PHE A 174 -15.91 16.01 20.67
CA PHE A 174 -15.04 15.26 19.77
C PHE A 174 -13.78 16.06 19.40
N TYR A 175 -13.90 17.36 19.17
CA TYR A 175 -12.76 18.24 18.90
C TYR A 175 -11.76 18.30 20.06
N GLN A 176 -12.23 18.38 21.31
CA GLN A 176 -11.34 18.33 22.47
C GLN A 176 -10.65 16.97 22.60
N GLN A 177 -11.36 15.88 22.33
CA GLN A 177 -10.77 14.54 22.31
C GLN A 177 -9.71 14.41 21.21
N ALA A 178 -9.96 14.95 20.01
CA ALA A 178 -9.00 14.95 18.91
C ALA A 178 -7.71 15.73 19.26
N LYS A 179 -7.84 16.86 19.98
CA LYS A 179 -6.69 17.59 20.52
C LYS A 179 -5.90 16.76 21.52
N ALA A 180 -6.58 16.10 22.46
CA ALA A 180 -5.93 15.22 23.43
C ALA A 180 -5.18 14.07 22.74
N VAL A 181 -5.77 13.44 21.72
CA VAL A 181 -5.10 12.43 20.90
C VAL A 181 -3.81 12.98 20.30
N ARG A 182 -3.89 14.14 19.64
CA ARG A 182 -2.72 14.76 19.00
C ARG A 182 -1.61 15.05 20.00
N GLU A 183 -1.93 15.67 21.13
CA GLU A 183 -0.96 16.03 22.17
C GLU A 183 -0.23 14.78 22.71
N ARG A 184 -0.97 13.69 22.94
CA ARG A 184 -0.40 12.42 23.40
C ARG A 184 0.48 11.74 22.35
N LEU A 185 0.23 12.01 21.07
CA LEU A 185 1.00 11.45 19.96
C LEU A 185 2.13 12.35 19.45
N MET A 186 2.38 13.52 20.06
CA MET A 186 3.48 14.43 19.64
C MET A 186 4.88 13.80 19.69
N GLY A 187 5.07 12.73 20.49
CA GLY A 187 6.33 11.98 20.56
C GLY A 187 6.59 11.05 19.37
N TYR A 188 5.64 10.92 18.44
CA TYR A 188 5.72 10.06 17.27
C TYR A 188 5.81 10.89 16.00
N ARG A 189 6.62 10.43 15.05
CA ARG A 189 6.70 11.03 13.73
C ARG A 189 5.64 10.41 12.81
N TYR A 190 4.52 11.10 12.61
CA TYR A 190 3.52 10.74 11.59
C TYR A 190 3.54 11.71 10.41
N ASP A 191 3.02 11.31 9.25
CA ASP A 191 2.66 12.23 8.16
C ASP A 191 1.19 12.61 8.23
N LYS A 192 0.37 11.65 8.63
CA LYS A 192 -1.08 11.73 8.67
C LYS A 192 -1.61 11.13 9.96
N LEU A 193 -2.45 11.89 10.65
CA LEU A 193 -3.26 11.43 11.77
C LEU A 193 -4.74 11.62 11.42
N ASP A 194 -5.44 10.52 11.18
CA ASP A 194 -6.89 10.50 10.98
C ASP A 194 -7.58 10.11 12.28
N ILE A 195 -8.49 10.95 12.76
CA ILE A 195 -9.24 10.70 13.98
C ILE A 195 -10.71 10.63 13.59
N THR A 196 -11.35 9.53 13.95
CA THR A 196 -12.77 9.25 13.66
C THR A 196 -13.54 9.07 14.96
N GLY A 197 -14.74 9.64 15.00
CA GLY A 197 -15.66 9.52 16.12
C GLY A 197 -16.88 8.71 15.72
N MET A 198 -17.10 7.57 16.37
CA MET A 198 -18.24 6.70 16.10
C MET A 198 -19.48 7.17 16.86
N GLY A 199 -20.60 7.30 16.15
CA GLY A 199 -21.93 7.47 16.73
C GLY A 199 -22.58 6.12 17.07
N LEU A 200 -23.65 6.16 17.88
CA LEU A 200 -24.38 4.94 18.28
C LEU A 200 -25.41 4.54 17.21
N ASP A 201 -25.52 3.24 16.91
CA ASP A 201 -26.60 2.64 16.17
C ASP A 201 -27.92 2.62 16.97
N GLY A 202 -28.98 2.10 16.36
CA GLY A 202 -30.30 1.95 16.99
C GLY A 202 -30.31 1.01 18.22
N GLU A 203 -29.24 0.26 18.46
CA GLU A 203 -29.06 -0.60 19.64
C GLU A 203 -28.12 0.02 20.68
N GLY A 204 -27.69 1.27 20.49
CA GLY A 204 -26.82 1.98 21.42
C GLY A 204 -25.35 1.58 21.33
N ARG A 205 -24.90 0.93 20.24
CA ARG A 205 -23.51 0.51 20.02
C ARG A 205 -22.83 1.38 18.95
N PRO A 206 -21.51 1.56 18.97
CA PRO A 206 -20.82 2.26 17.87
C PRO A 206 -21.14 1.63 16.50
N GLY A 207 -21.77 2.39 15.59
CA GLY A 207 -22.32 1.83 14.35
C GLY A 207 -22.04 2.61 13.08
N TYR A 208 -21.68 3.89 13.17
CA TYR A 208 -21.35 4.71 12.00
C TYR A 208 -20.35 5.81 12.36
N VAL A 209 -19.64 6.34 11.36
CA VAL A 209 -18.72 7.47 11.55
C VAL A 209 -19.53 8.76 11.64
N LYS A 210 -19.54 9.38 12.82
CA LYS A 210 -20.25 10.63 13.10
C LYS A 210 -19.38 11.84 12.81
N TYR A 211 -18.11 11.79 13.22
CA TYR A 211 -17.14 12.85 13.04
C TYR A 211 -15.84 12.31 12.44
N SER A 212 -15.14 13.15 11.69
CA SER A 212 -13.78 12.88 11.24
C SER A 212 -12.96 14.16 11.23
N VAL A 213 -11.68 14.04 11.58
CA VAL A 213 -10.73 15.13 11.46
C VAL A 213 -9.36 14.59 11.06
N TRP A 214 -8.71 15.33 10.18
CA TRP A 214 -7.45 14.96 9.55
C TRP A 214 -6.39 15.96 10.00
N ILE A 215 -5.31 15.46 10.59
CA ILE A 215 -4.27 16.29 11.18
C ILE A 215 -2.95 15.93 10.50
N GLU A 216 -2.35 16.92 9.85
CA GLU A 216 -0.98 16.82 9.36
C GLU A 216 0.00 17.12 10.51
N ASN A 217 1.16 16.48 10.47
CA ASN A 217 2.17 16.64 11.51
C ASN A 217 2.62 18.10 11.68
N GLY A 218 2.65 18.56 12.92
CA GLY A 218 3.05 19.92 13.30
C GLY A 218 2.01 21.00 13.03
N LYS A 219 0.82 20.66 12.53
CA LYS A 219 -0.27 21.63 12.34
C LYS A 219 -1.25 21.60 13.51
N ASP A 220 -1.69 22.80 13.90
CA ASP A 220 -2.86 22.94 14.75
C ASP A 220 -4.13 22.62 13.97
N THR A 221 -5.12 22.05 14.67
CA THR A 221 -6.41 21.72 14.08
C THR A 221 -7.45 22.68 14.61
N ALA A 222 -8.24 23.27 13.71
CA ALA A 222 -9.33 24.17 14.08
C ALA A 222 -10.66 23.40 14.20
N LEU A 223 -11.59 23.89 15.02
CA LEU A 223 -12.91 23.25 15.19
C LEU A 223 -13.67 23.12 13.86
N GLN A 224 -13.46 24.05 12.93
CA GLN A 224 -14.07 24.06 11.60
C GLN A 224 -13.61 22.89 10.73
N GLU A 225 -12.42 22.35 10.97
CA GLU A 225 -11.85 21.22 10.22
C GLU A 225 -12.45 19.87 10.63
N VAL A 226 -13.19 19.83 11.75
CA VAL A 226 -13.98 18.66 12.12
C VAL A 226 -15.18 18.55 11.18
N GLN A 227 -15.16 17.48 10.37
CA GLN A 227 -16.25 17.12 9.48
C GLN A 227 -17.34 16.38 10.25
N VAL A 228 -18.58 16.81 10.06
CA VAL A 228 -19.77 16.08 10.54
C VAL A 228 -20.28 15.24 9.39
N LEU A 229 -20.16 13.92 9.52
CA LEU A 229 -20.44 12.98 8.44
C LEU A 229 -21.84 12.36 8.56
N ALA A 230 -22.43 12.41 9.75
CA ALA A 230 -23.80 12.01 9.99
C ALA A 230 -24.44 12.89 11.06
N ASN A 231 -25.55 13.53 10.69
CA ASN A 231 -26.40 14.28 11.62
C ASN A 231 -27.46 13.35 12.19
N HIS A 232 -27.46 13.15 13.51
CA HIS A 232 -28.67 12.69 14.19
C HIS A 232 -29.53 13.92 14.48
N GLU A 233 -30.23 14.41 13.45
CA GLU A 233 -31.51 15.09 13.66
C GLU A 233 -32.60 14.05 13.38
N LYS A 234 -33.01 13.36 14.44
CA LYS A 234 -34.36 12.80 14.66
C LYS A 234 -34.41 12.16 16.04
#